data_AF-A0A2D4GIF1-F1
#
_entry.id   AF-A0A2D4GIF1-F1
#
_cell.length_a   1.000
_cell.length_b   1.000
_cell.length_c   1.000
_cell.angle_alpha   90.00
_cell.angle_beta   90.00
_cell.angle_gamma   90.00
#
_symmetry.space_group_name_H-M   'P 1'
#
loop_
_entity.id
_entity.type
_entity.pdbx_description
1 polymer ?
#
loop_
_entity_poly.entity_id
_entity_poly.type
_entity_poly.pdbx_seq_one_letter_code
_entity_poly.pdbx_strand_id
1 'polypeptide(L)'
;VYCSSKDDYLDTEVTEFFEETKVKFAELSEELLWEYIHSGEPMDKAGGYGIQALGGMLVEYVHGDFLNVVGFPLNHFCKKLGELYYPPSKHTIHHIKYDSIPSVETFEILSDGDCDSSDNTKMEDAKRLTNGGLVELGKCKEINCSYKIPMEIQNGIPRNVTQCLSKLTHLLDGFKGSKVLFVACKLKIFDLLKDRGTMTTEDAANQLNTSLRGTERLLDACASLGLLEKNNQGYSNAELTNLCLVSDSEYSLHDYILHCNDHLWPLFTHLELAVKEGTSQIHHTPEKKVNDLFQDFHCQSVEVKQRFVRAMDSSSKVTARDISTAFDLSEFKVVCDLGGCTGALAYDLVQIYPEMKVIVLDLPEVITDVTSCQLSRQNACDISF
;
A
#
# COMPACT_ATOMS: atom_id res chain seq x y z
N VAL A 1 13.60 11.58 5.96
CA VAL A 1 12.82 12.20 7.04
C VAL A 1 12.74 11.22 8.19
N TYR A 2 13.23 11.60 9.36
CA TYR A 2 13.13 10.83 10.59
C TYR A 2 12.10 11.47 11.49
N CYS A 3 11.09 10.70 11.88
CA CYS A 3 10.05 11.17 12.78
C CYS A 3 10.22 10.49 14.12
N SER A 4 10.28 11.27 15.20
CA SER A 4 10.30 10.77 16.56
C SER A 4 9.18 11.42 17.37
N SER A 5 8.57 10.66 18.28
CA SER A 5 7.57 11.21 19.18
C SER A 5 8.23 11.45 20.53
N LYS A 6 8.15 12.70 21.00
CA LYS A 6 8.63 13.09 22.32
C LYS A 6 7.60 14.00 22.96
N ASP A 7 7.14 13.64 24.15
CA ASP A 7 6.17 14.40 24.95
C ASP A 7 4.88 14.77 24.17
N ASP A 8 4.32 13.81 23.42
CA ASP A 8 3.13 13.96 22.56
C ASP A 8 3.27 14.94 21.37
N TYR A 9 4.49 15.40 21.06
CA TYR A 9 4.82 16.13 19.85
C TYR A 9 5.59 15.24 18.85
N LEU A 10 5.27 15.42 17.57
CA LEU A 10 6.02 14.81 16.46
C LEU A 10 7.21 15.70 16.13
N ASP A 11 8.41 15.26 16.47
CA ASP A 11 9.66 15.89 16.06
C ASP A 11 10.12 15.28 14.74
N THR A 12 10.52 16.13 13.80
CA THR A 12 10.86 15.72 12.43
C THR A 12 12.23 16.25 12.04
N GLU A 13 13.15 15.34 11.75
CA GLU A 13 14.47 15.67 11.22
C GLU A 13 14.54 15.33 9.73
N VAL A 14 14.82 16.34 8.91
CA VAL A 14 14.96 16.18 7.46
C VAL A 14 16.44 16.14 7.11
N THR A 15 16.87 15.04 6.50
CA THR A 15 18.21 14.89 5.94
C THR A 15 18.10 14.80 4.43
N GLU A 16 18.78 15.71 3.74
CA GLU A 16 18.88 15.74 2.28
C GLU A 16 20.28 15.30 1.85
N PHE A 17 20.34 14.55 0.76
CA PHE A 17 21.59 14.19 0.11
C PHE A 17 21.34 13.93 -1.37
N PHE A 18 22.40 14.04 -2.17
CA PHE A 18 22.39 13.65 -3.58
C PHE A 18 23.65 12.84 -3.90
N GLU A 19 23.60 12.07 -4.99
CA GLU A 19 24.73 11.30 -5.53
C GLU A 19 24.90 11.65 -7.01
N GLU A 20 26.12 11.94 -7.43
CA GLU A 20 26.45 12.22 -8.84
C GLU A 20 27.30 11.09 -9.40
N THR A 21 26.87 10.50 -10.52
CA THR A 21 27.65 9.52 -11.26
C THR A 21 27.83 9.97 -12.70
N LYS A 22 29.05 9.93 -13.20
CA LYS A 22 29.38 10.29 -14.59
C LYS A 22 29.43 9.03 -15.45
N VAL A 23 28.68 9.02 -16.54
CA VAL A 23 28.64 7.92 -17.51
C VAL A 23 29.20 8.41 -18.83
N LYS A 24 30.16 7.70 -19.40
CA LYS A 24 30.63 7.95 -20.76
C LYS A 24 29.99 6.94 -21.70
N PHE A 25 29.40 7.44 -22.79
CA PHE A 25 28.85 6.64 -23.86
C PHE A 25 29.91 6.38 -24.92
N ALA A 26 29.88 5.18 -25.52
CA ALA A 26 30.76 4.80 -26.61
C ALA A 26 30.37 5.55 -27.90
N GLU A 27 31.36 5.78 -28.78
CA GLU A 27 31.08 6.23 -30.15
C GLU A 27 30.58 5.02 -30.97
N LEU A 28 29.29 5.04 -31.30
CA LEU A 28 28.60 3.97 -32.05
C LEU A 28 28.13 4.48 -33.41
N SER A 29 27.94 3.57 -34.36
CA SER A 29 27.39 3.92 -35.68
C SER A 29 25.90 4.26 -35.58
N GLU A 30 25.40 5.06 -36.53
CA GLU A 30 23.97 5.41 -36.56
C GLU A 30 23.07 4.19 -36.68
N GLU A 31 23.50 3.14 -37.39
CA GLU A 31 22.72 1.92 -37.54
C GLU A 31 22.49 1.22 -36.19
N LEU A 32 23.53 1.11 -35.35
CA LEU A 32 23.41 0.51 -34.02
C LEU A 32 22.52 1.34 -33.08
N LEU A 33 22.58 2.67 -33.21
CA LEU A 33 21.70 3.57 -32.45
C LEU A 33 20.25 3.40 -32.88
N TRP A 34 19.97 3.28 -34.18
CA TRP A 34 18.62 3.02 -34.68
C TRP A 34 18.08 1.67 -34.25
N GLU A 35 18.88 0.60 -34.30
CA GLU A 35 18.49 -0.71 -33.77
C GLU A 35 18.14 -0.65 -32.28
N TYR A 36 18.93 0.09 -31.49
CA TYR A 36 18.63 0.31 -30.09
C TYR A 36 17.30 1.05 -29.88
N ILE A 37 17.05 2.11 -30.66
CA ILE A 37 15.78 2.85 -30.61
C ILE A 37 14.59 1.95 -31.00
N HIS A 38 14.73 1.15 -32.07
CA HIS A 38 13.69 0.25 -32.55
C HIS A 38 13.40 -0.92 -31.60
N SER A 39 14.33 -1.25 -30.69
CA SER A 39 14.08 -2.26 -29.65
C SER A 39 12.95 -1.86 -28.69
N GLY A 40 12.62 -0.56 -28.59
CA GLY A 40 11.63 -0.03 -27.67
C GLY A 40 12.12 0.12 -26.23
N GLU A 41 13.29 -0.42 -25.87
CA GLU A 41 13.87 -0.30 -24.53
C GLU A 41 14.00 1.15 -24.04
N PRO A 42 14.44 2.13 -24.86
CA PRO A 42 14.56 3.53 -24.42
C PRO A 42 13.26 4.14 -23.89
N MET A 43 12.12 3.69 -24.40
CA MET A 43 10.80 4.29 -24.12
C MET A 43 10.30 3.96 -22.71
N ASP A 44 10.88 2.93 -22.09
CA ASP A 44 10.59 2.49 -20.73
C ASP A 44 11.66 2.96 -19.72
N LYS A 45 12.60 3.83 -20.13
CA LYS A 45 13.73 4.28 -19.29
C LYS A 45 13.79 5.80 -19.21
N ALA A 46 13.81 6.35 -18.00
CA ALA A 46 13.85 7.79 -17.76
C ALA A 46 15.08 8.49 -18.39
N GLY A 47 16.21 7.78 -18.49
CA GLY A 47 17.43 8.27 -19.15
C GLY A 47 17.54 7.94 -20.64
N GLY A 48 16.52 7.34 -21.24
CA GLY A 48 16.55 6.85 -22.62
C GLY A 48 17.44 5.62 -22.82
N TYR A 49 17.99 5.04 -21.76
CA TYR A 49 18.70 3.76 -21.82
C TYR A 49 18.65 2.96 -20.52
N GLY A 50 18.81 1.64 -20.63
CA GLY A 50 18.95 0.73 -19.50
C GLY A 50 20.32 0.08 -19.43
N ILE A 51 21.19 0.49 -18.50
CA ILE A 51 22.54 -0.08 -18.37
C ILE A 51 22.56 -1.59 -18.03
N GLN A 52 21.45 -2.12 -17.48
CA GLN A 52 21.28 -3.53 -17.14
C GLN A 52 20.69 -4.37 -18.29
N ALA A 53 20.37 -3.74 -19.42
CA ALA A 53 19.74 -4.36 -20.58
C ALA A 53 20.55 -4.04 -21.87
N LEU A 54 19.91 -3.94 -23.04
CA LEU A 54 20.60 -3.65 -24.31
C LEU A 54 21.34 -2.31 -24.26
N GLY A 55 20.81 -1.34 -23.50
CA GLY A 55 21.44 -0.03 -23.29
C GLY A 55 22.82 -0.09 -22.63
N GLY A 56 23.19 -1.21 -21.99
CA GLY A 56 24.54 -1.43 -21.49
C GLY A 56 25.60 -1.39 -22.60
N MET A 57 25.24 -1.77 -23.83
CA MET A 57 26.10 -1.64 -25.02
C MET A 57 26.52 -0.20 -25.30
N LEU A 58 25.70 0.79 -24.91
CA LEU A 58 25.98 2.19 -25.16
C LEU A 58 27.07 2.76 -24.24
N VAL A 59 27.36 2.09 -23.12
CA VAL A 59 28.20 2.65 -22.05
C VAL A 59 29.64 2.17 -22.17
N GLU A 60 30.57 3.12 -22.28
CA GLU A 60 32.01 2.85 -22.30
C GLU A 60 32.59 2.71 -20.90
N TYR A 61 32.23 3.62 -19.98
CA TYR A 61 32.59 3.50 -18.57
C TYR A 61 31.70 4.34 -17.65
N VAL A 62 31.71 3.99 -16.36
CA VAL A 62 31.02 4.68 -15.28
C VAL A 62 32.03 5.15 -14.24
N HIS A 63 31.95 6.42 -13.83
CA HIS A 63 32.74 7.01 -12.78
C HIS A 63 31.83 7.55 -11.66
N GLY A 64 31.74 6.79 -10.57
CA GLY A 64 30.84 7.06 -9.44
C GLY A 64 30.10 5.79 -9.02
N ASP A 65 28.95 5.94 -8.37
CA ASP A 65 28.11 4.80 -7.95
C ASP A 65 27.32 4.24 -9.14
N PHE A 66 27.56 2.96 -9.47
CA PHE A 66 26.82 2.25 -10.51
C PHE A 66 25.33 2.11 -10.18
N LEU A 67 24.96 1.92 -8.90
CA LEU A 67 23.56 1.77 -8.51
C LEU A 67 22.78 3.08 -8.71
N ASN A 68 23.46 4.22 -8.58
CA ASN A 68 22.91 5.51 -8.97
C ASN A 68 22.57 5.57 -10.47
N VAL A 69 23.38 4.95 -11.34
CA VAL A 69 23.09 4.82 -12.79
C VAL A 69 21.89 3.91 -13.06
N VAL A 70 21.72 2.87 -12.24
CA VAL A 70 20.53 1.99 -12.28
C VAL A 70 19.26 2.75 -11.84
N GLY A 71 19.40 3.86 -11.10
CA GLY A 71 18.31 4.75 -10.70
C GLY A 71 18.12 4.87 -9.18
N PHE A 72 18.97 4.23 -8.37
CA PHE A 72 18.91 4.37 -6.91
C PHE A 72 20.29 4.29 -6.26
N PRO A 73 20.80 5.35 -5.61
CA PRO A 73 22.11 5.38 -4.97
C PRO A 73 22.13 4.59 -3.64
N LEU A 74 21.92 3.27 -3.73
CA LEU A 74 21.73 2.37 -2.60
C LEU A 74 22.89 2.45 -1.60
N ASN A 75 24.13 2.63 -2.09
CA ASN A 75 25.29 2.72 -1.22
C ASN A 75 25.22 3.96 -0.31
N HIS A 76 25.00 5.13 -0.90
CA HIS A 76 24.88 6.39 -0.16
C HIS A 76 23.63 6.38 0.73
N PHE A 77 22.51 5.86 0.23
CA PHE A 77 21.29 5.70 1.01
C PHE A 77 21.50 4.84 2.26
N CYS A 78 22.14 3.67 2.15
CA CYS A 78 22.43 2.81 3.30
C CYS A 78 23.38 3.47 4.31
N LYS A 79 24.37 4.25 3.85
CA LYS A 79 25.23 5.06 4.75
C LYS A 79 24.41 6.08 5.53
N LYS A 80 23.49 6.79 4.85
CA LYS A 80 22.61 7.79 5.48
C LYS A 80 21.65 7.15 6.48
N LEU A 81 21.10 5.97 6.16
CA LEU A 81 20.30 5.19 7.12
C LEU A 81 21.13 4.78 8.34
N GLY A 82 22.38 4.35 8.15
CA GLY A 82 23.29 4.01 9.24
C GLY A 82 23.55 5.21 10.17
N GLU A 83 23.86 6.38 9.60
CA GLU A 83 24.04 7.62 10.35
C GLU A 83 22.81 8.00 11.18
N LEU A 84 21.61 7.78 10.63
CA LEU A 84 20.34 8.14 11.24
C LEU A 84 19.94 7.23 12.41
N TYR A 85 20.12 5.90 12.27
CA TYR A 85 19.68 4.93 13.27
C TYR A 85 20.78 4.49 14.25
N TYR A 86 22.05 4.63 13.86
CA TYR A 86 23.21 4.22 14.65
C TYR A 86 24.27 5.33 14.66
N PRO A 87 23.98 6.50 15.27
CA PRO A 87 24.90 7.62 15.28
C PRO A 87 26.24 7.16 15.87
N PRO A 88 27.36 7.31 15.15
CA PRO A 88 28.64 6.75 15.58
C PRO A 88 29.03 7.37 16.93
N SER A 89 29.36 6.53 17.91
CA SER A 89 29.98 7.00 19.14
C SER A 89 31.29 7.71 18.79
N LYS A 90 31.62 8.81 19.46
CA LYS A 90 32.80 9.66 19.17
C LYS A 90 34.16 8.92 19.20
N HIS A 91 34.21 7.62 19.50
CA HIS A 91 35.44 6.88 19.81
C HIS A 91 35.71 5.60 19.01
N THR A 92 34.99 5.31 17.91
CA THR A 92 35.36 4.15 17.08
C THR A 92 35.06 4.36 15.60
N ILE A 93 35.99 4.99 14.87
CA ILE A 93 36.11 4.79 13.42
C ILE A 93 37.49 4.18 13.17
N HIS A 94 37.55 2.85 13.12
CA HIS A 94 38.67 2.19 12.48
C HIS A 94 38.36 2.13 10.98
N HIS A 95 39.06 2.93 10.18
CA HIS A 95 39.10 2.74 8.74
C HIS A 95 39.79 1.41 8.44
N ILE A 96 39.02 0.34 8.32
CA ILE A 96 39.50 -0.89 7.70
C ILE A 96 39.52 -0.61 6.20
N LYS A 97 40.72 -0.46 5.64
CA LYS A 97 40.93 -0.45 4.20
C LYS A 97 40.67 -1.88 3.72
N TYR A 98 39.52 -2.12 3.11
CA TYR A 98 39.34 -3.32 2.31
C TYR A 98 40.09 -3.10 1.00
N ASP A 99 41.09 -3.93 0.74
CA ASP A 99 41.68 -4.01 -0.60
C ASP A 99 40.56 -4.40 -1.58
N SER A 100 40.58 -3.75 -2.74
CA SER A 100 39.54 -3.77 -3.77
C SER A 100 38.93 -5.16 -3.99
N ILE A 101 37.61 -5.19 -4.23
CA ILE A 101 36.89 -6.40 -4.67
C ILE A 101 37.68 -7.02 -5.84
N PRO A 102 38.05 -8.31 -5.80
CA PRO A 102 38.77 -8.95 -6.90
C PRO A 102 37.95 -8.84 -8.19
N SER A 103 38.61 -8.53 -9.30
CA SER A 103 37.97 -8.55 -10.62
C SER A 103 37.46 -9.96 -10.90
N VAL A 104 36.16 -10.10 -11.15
CA VAL A 104 35.57 -11.36 -11.62
C VAL A 104 36.02 -11.56 -13.05
N GLU A 105 36.88 -12.55 -13.30
CA GLU A 105 37.15 -13.03 -14.66
C GLU A 105 35.89 -13.72 -15.18
N THR A 106 35.33 -13.11 -16.23
CA THR A 106 34.54 -13.67 -17.34
C THR A 106 33.62 -14.86 -17.04
N PHE A 107 32.32 -14.65 -17.28
CA PHE A 107 31.32 -15.71 -17.49
C PHE A 107 31.76 -16.64 -18.63
N GLU A 108 32.40 -17.77 -18.32
CA GLU A 108 32.55 -18.88 -19.25
C GLU A 108 31.28 -19.75 -19.22
N ILE A 109 30.44 -19.53 -20.22
CA ILE A 109 29.67 -20.52 -20.99
C ILE A 109 28.88 -21.56 -20.17
N LEU A 110 27.60 -21.28 -19.96
CA LEU A 110 26.58 -22.32 -19.82
C LEU A 110 26.46 -23.05 -21.17
N SER A 111 26.85 -24.32 -21.22
CA SER A 111 26.49 -25.21 -22.32
C SER A 111 25.63 -26.34 -21.76
N ASP A 112 24.43 -26.47 -22.32
CA ASP A 112 23.49 -27.56 -22.11
C ASP A 112 24.14 -28.92 -22.42
N GLY A 113 23.82 -29.93 -21.59
CA GLY A 113 24.27 -31.30 -21.82
C GLY A 113 23.86 -32.24 -20.69
N ASP A 114 22.58 -32.63 -20.67
CA ASP A 114 22.18 -33.90 -20.05
C ASP A 114 22.91 -35.04 -20.77
N CYS A 115 23.64 -35.89 -20.02
CA CYS A 115 23.68 -37.34 -20.21
C CYS A 115 24.56 -38.01 -19.16
N ASP A 116 23.86 -38.77 -18.34
CA ASP A 116 24.21 -40.00 -17.65
C ASP A 116 25.60 -40.64 -17.84
N SER A 117 26.00 -41.25 -16.71
CA SER A 117 26.62 -42.57 -16.56
C SER A 117 28.10 -42.66 -16.16
N SER A 118 28.24 -43.43 -15.08
CA SER A 118 29.35 -44.26 -14.63
C SER A 118 30.53 -43.54 -13.98
N ASP A 119 31.17 -44.06 -12.94
CA ASP A 119 30.97 -45.14 -11.97
C ASP A 119 32.33 -45.16 -11.26
N ASN A 120 32.39 -45.22 -9.93
CA ASN A 120 33.17 -46.25 -9.22
C ASN A 120 33.32 -46.02 -7.71
N THR A 121 32.70 -46.96 -6.97
CA THR A 121 33.23 -47.74 -5.82
C THR A 121 33.64 -46.98 -4.53
N LYS A 122 33.21 -47.30 -3.29
CA LYS A 122 32.69 -48.51 -2.57
C LYS A 122 31.81 -48.02 -1.38
N MET A 123 30.63 -48.59 -1.11
CA MET A 123 30.35 -49.78 -0.25
C MET A 123 30.89 -49.60 1.19
N GLU A 124 30.11 -49.57 2.28
CA GLU A 124 29.04 -50.44 2.81
C GLU A 124 28.39 -49.69 4.02
N ASP A 125 27.26 -50.03 4.64
CA ASP A 125 26.07 -50.81 4.37
C ASP A 125 25.06 -50.35 5.44
N ALA A 126 23.81 -50.11 5.07
CA ALA A 126 22.72 -49.91 6.00
C ALA A 126 21.81 -51.14 5.98
N LYS A 127 21.60 -51.76 7.14
CA LYS A 127 20.45 -52.64 7.39
C LYS A 127 19.60 -52.12 8.54
N ARG A 128 18.31 -52.04 8.22
CA ARG A 128 17.16 -51.63 9.03
C ARG A 128 16.66 -52.74 9.97
N LEU A 129 15.79 -52.31 10.89
CA LEU A 129 14.80 -53.03 11.74
C LEU A 129 15.34 -53.40 13.14
N THR A 130 14.71 -53.05 14.27
CA THR A 130 13.28 -53.14 14.62
C THR A 130 12.86 -52.22 15.79
N ASN A 131 11.57 -51.83 15.78
CA ASN A 131 10.61 -51.60 16.88
C ASN A 131 11.05 -51.13 18.29
N GLY A 132 10.42 -50.02 18.71
CA GLY A 132 9.51 -50.01 19.88
C GLY A 132 10.08 -49.66 21.25
N GLY A 133 9.47 -48.67 21.91
CA GLY A 133 9.34 -48.65 23.37
C GLY A 133 10.00 -47.50 24.13
N LEU A 134 9.14 -46.80 24.88
CA LEU A 134 9.35 -46.12 26.16
C LEU A 134 10.52 -45.13 26.37
N VAL A 135 10.09 -43.87 26.53
CA VAL A 135 10.45 -42.91 27.58
C VAL A 135 11.19 -43.52 28.79
N GLU A 136 12.40 -43.03 29.12
CA GLU A 136 12.70 -42.41 30.43
C GLU A 136 14.12 -41.79 30.59
N LEU A 137 14.11 -40.66 31.30
CA LEU A 137 15.09 -39.92 32.10
C LEU A 137 16.61 -40.18 32.00
N GLY A 138 17.35 -39.07 31.82
CA GLY A 138 18.80 -38.98 32.06
C GLY A 138 19.36 -37.56 32.25
N LYS A 139 19.03 -36.93 33.40
CA LYS A 139 19.76 -35.86 34.14
C LYS A 139 20.59 -34.80 33.38
N CYS A 140 20.08 -33.57 33.32
CA CYS A 140 20.88 -32.35 33.16
C CYS A 140 21.23 -31.71 34.51
N LYS A 141 22.49 -31.29 34.66
CA LYS A 141 23.09 -30.67 35.84
C LYS A 141 22.47 -29.30 36.16
N GLU A 142 22.26 -29.06 37.45
CA GLU A 142 21.88 -27.77 38.03
C GLU A 142 22.95 -26.69 37.78
N ILE A 143 22.50 -25.52 37.32
CA ILE A 143 23.22 -24.25 37.48
C ILE A 143 22.27 -23.32 38.22
N ASN A 144 22.56 -23.08 39.49
CA ASN A 144 21.87 -22.10 40.32
C ASN A 144 22.33 -20.68 39.94
N CYS A 145 21.49 -19.94 39.22
CA CYS A 145 21.57 -18.48 39.15
C CYS A 145 20.29 -17.91 39.77
N SER A 146 20.42 -17.33 40.96
CA SER A 146 19.32 -16.66 41.66
C SER A 146 19.13 -15.25 41.10
N TYR A 147 18.02 -15.03 40.39
CA TYR A 147 17.51 -13.70 40.10
C TYR A 147 16.19 -13.50 40.85
N LYS A 148 16.16 -12.53 41.76
CA LYS A 148 14.95 -12.09 42.45
C LYS A 148 14.11 -11.27 41.48
N ILE A 149 12.92 -11.77 41.13
CA ILE A 149 11.93 -11.04 40.34
C ILE A 149 11.03 -10.24 41.30
N PRO A 150 10.82 -8.92 41.09
CA PRO A 150 9.88 -8.14 41.89
C PRO A 150 8.44 -8.63 41.67
N MET A 151 7.73 -8.87 42.78
CA MET A 151 6.32 -9.22 42.83
C MET A 151 5.46 -8.04 42.36
N GLU A 152 4.92 -8.10 41.15
CA GLU A 152 3.60 -7.53 40.80
C GLU A 152 2.89 -8.48 39.83
N ILE A 153 2.40 -9.60 40.35
CA ILE A 153 1.49 -10.52 39.67
C ILE A 153 0.07 -10.14 40.10
N GLN A 154 -0.68 -9.50 39.21
CA GLN A 154 -2.13 -9.70 39.14
C GLN A 154 -2.43 -10.34 37.78
N ASN A 155 -2.88 -11.60 37.83
CA ASN A 155 -3.37 -12.44 36.73
C ASN A 155 -2.37 -12.94 35.67
N GLY A 156 -1.11 -13.18 36.04
CA GLY A 156 -0.28 -14.21 35.41
C GLY A 156 0.17 -14.01 33.95
N ILE A 157 -0.16 -12.90 33.30
CA ILE A 157 0.29 -12.59 31.94
C ILE A 157 1.07 -11.26 31.97
N PRO A 158 2.33 -11.23 31.47
CA PRO A 158 3.09 -10.00 31.37
C PRO A 158 2.34 -8.94 30.55
N ARG A 159 2.33 -7.67 30.96
CA ARG A 159 1.59 -6.58 30.28
C ARG A 159 1.85 -6.50 28.77
N ASN A 160 3.09 -6.74 28.34
CA ASN A 160 3.47 -6.76 26.93
C ASN A 160 2.75 -7.86 26.13
N VAL A 161 2.51 -9.02 26.76
CA VAL A 161 1.76 -10.13 26.17
C VAL A 161 0.27 -9.78 26.09
N THR A 162 -0.31 -9.18 27.13
CA THR A 162 -1.71 -8.72 27.09
C THR A 162 -1.94 -7.69 25.98
N GLN A 163 -1.00 -6.74 25.80
CA GLN A 163 -1.08 -5.75 24.74
C GLN A 163 -0.93 -6.39 23.34
N CYS A 164 -0.03 -7.36 23.19
CA CYS A 164 0.12 -8.12 21.95
C CYS A 164 -1.15 -8.91 21.61
N LEU A 165 -1.72 -9.62 22.59
CA LEU A 165 -2.97 -10.38 22.42
C LEU A 165 -4.13 -9.48 22.02
N SER A 166 -4.27 -8.30 22.63
CA SER A 166 -5.30 -7.32 22.25
C SER A 166 -5.15 -6.90 20.77
N LYS A 167 -3.93 -6.58 20.32
CA LYS A 167 -3.67 -6.23 18.91
C LYS A 167 -4.01 -7.40 17.97
N LEU A 168 -3.62 -8.62 18.32
CA LEU A 168 -3.92 -9.81 17.51
C LEU A 168 -5.42 -10.09 17.44
N THR A 169 -6.14 -9.97 18.55
CA THR A 169 -7.61 -10.11 18.57
C THR A 169 -8.28 -9.06 17.68
N HIS A 170 -7.83 -7.80 17.73
CA HIS A 170 -8.33 -6.77 16.83
C HIS A 170 -8.13 -7.12 15.35
N LEU A 171 -6.98 -7.69 14.97
CA LEU A 171 -6.73 -8.14 13.60
C LEU A 171 -7.58 -9.35 13.22
N LEU A 172 -7.71 -10.33 14.12
CA LEU A 172 -8.54 -11.53 13.91
C LEU A 172 -10.00 -11.19 13.68
N ASP A 173 -10.51 -10.14 14.34
CA ASP A 173 -11.91 -9.73 14.24
C ASP A 173 -12.15 -8.56 13.26
N GLY A 174 -11.10 -7.88 12.78
CA GLY A 174 -11.22 -6.66 11.97
C GLY A 174 -12.02 -6.84 10.67
N PHE A 175 -11.94 -8.01 10.04
CA PHE A 175 -12.72 -8.34 8.85
C PHE A 175 -14.23 -8.32 9.12
N LYS A 176 -14.66 -8.66 10.36
CA LYS A 176 -16.07 -8.66 10.76
C LYS A 176 -16.60 -7.23 10.84
N GLY A 177 -15.85 -6.34 11.48
CA GLY A 177 -16.20 -4.91 11.56
C GLY A 177 -16.30 -4.28 10.18
N SER A 178 -15.34 -4.59 9.30
CA SER A 178 -15.36 -4.14 7.90
C SER A 178 -16.64 -4.59 7.18
N LYS A 179 -17.02 -5.87 7.29
CA LYS A 179 -18.25 -6.35 6.64
C LYS A 179 -19.53 -5.79 7.23
N VAL A 180 -19.58 -5.49 8.53
CA VAL A 180 -20.72 -4.79 9.13
C VAL A 180 -20.90 -3.42 8.48
N LEU A 181 -19.83 -2.63 8.39
CA LEU A 181 -19.85 -1.33 7.71
C LEU A 181 -20.31 -1.45 6.26
N PHE A 182 -19.75 -2.41 5.52
CA PHE A 182 -20.03 -2.60 4.10
C PHE A 182 -21.50 -2.95 3.86
N VAL A 183 -22.05 -3.87 4.65
CA VAL A 183 -23.46 -4.29 4.55
C VAL A 183 -24.39 -3.15 4.97
N ALA A 184 -24.06 -2.40 6.02
CA ALA A 184 -24.87 -1.26 6.46
C ALA A 184 -24.94 -0.14 5.40
N CYS A 185 -23.82 0.19 4.75
CA CYS A 185 -23.82 1.09 3.59
C CYS A 185 -24.62 0.52 2.43
N LYS A 186 -24.39 -0.76 2.06
CA LYS A 186 -25.10 -1.39 0.93
C LYS A 186 -26.62 -1.46 1.12
N LEU A 187 -27.06 -1.63 2.36
CA LEU A 187 -28.48 -1.57 2.73
C LEU A 187 -29.00 -0.15 2.98
N LYS A 188 -28.19 0.90 2.80
CA LYS A 188 -28.59 2.30 2.98
C LYS A 188 -29.15 2.61 4.38
N ILE A 189 -28.60 1.95 5.41
CA ILE A 189 -29.06 2.15 6.80
C ILE A 189 -28.86 3.60 7.25
N PHE A 190 -27.69 4.16 6.95
CA PHE A 190 -27.34 5.52 7.38
C PHE A 190 -28.22 6.57 6.68
N ASP A 191 -28.52 6.37 5.40
CA ASP A 191 -29.44 7.22 4.62
C ASP A 191 -30.86 7.18 5.22
N LEU A 192 -31.36 5.97 5.52
CA LEU A 192 -32.66 5.78 6.14
C LEU A 192 -32.78 6.53 7.48
N LEU A 193 -31.75 6.43 8.32
CA LEU A 193 -31.71 7.08 9.64
C LEU A 193 -31.49 8.61 9.55
N LYS A 194 -30.82 9.12 8.52
CA LYS A 194 -30.74 10.56 8.26
C LYS A 194 -32.13 11.13 7.95
N ASP A 195 -32.89 10.45 7.09
CA ASP A 195 -34.19 10.92 6.61
C ASP A 195 -35.32 10.80 7.63
N ARG A 196 -35.24 9.80 8.53
CA ARG A 196 -36.33 9.47 9.47
C ARG A 196 -35.98 9.78 10.93
N GLY A 197 -34.70 10.04 11.23
CA GLY A 197 -34.22 10.18 12.60
C GLY A 197 -34.14 8.83 13.32
N THR A 198 -34.38 8.83 14.62
CA THR A 198 -34.31 7.62 15.46
C THR A 198 -35.39 6.61 15.05
N MET A 199 -34.99 5.37 14.79
CA MET A 199 -35.89 4.29 14.36
C MET A 199 -35.79 3.03 15.21
N THR A 200 -36.92 2.36 15.41
CA THR A 200 -36.97 1.02 16.02
C THR A 200 -36.41 -0.03 15.06
N THR A 201 -36.04 -1.20 15.60
CA THR A 201 -35.60 -2.34 14.78
C THR A 201 -36.71 -2.79 13.81
N GLU A 202 -37.97 -2.82 14.29
CA GLU A 202 -39.14 -3.22 13.52
C GLU A 202 -39.36 -2.30 12.32
N ASP A 203 -39.33 -0.98 12.55
CA ASP A 203 -39.51 0.01 11.50
C ASP A 203 -38.38 -0.05 10.47
N ALA A 204 -37.13 -0.15 10.94
CA ALA A 204 -35.97 -0.29 10.05
C ALA A 204 -36.06 -1.58 9.21
N ALA A 205 -36.39 -2.71 9.83
CA ALA A 205 -36.50 -3.99 9.13
C ALA A 205 -37.60 -3.97 8.05
N ASN A 206 -38.74 -3.34 8.36
CA ASN A 206 -39.85 -3.18 7.42
C ASN A 206 -39.48 -2.29 6.23
N GLN A 207 -38.84 -1.14 6.49
CA GLN A 207 -38.43 -0.21 5.42
C GLN A 207 -37.36 -0.81 4.49
N LEU A 208 -36.42 -1.56 5.07
CA LEU A 208 -35.32 -2.20 4.33
C LEU A 208 -35.73 -3.52 3.67
N ASN A 209 -36.95 -4.02 3.93
CA ASN A 209 -37.42 -5.34 3.51
C ASN A 209 -36.44 -6.47 3.90
N THR A 210 -36.02 -6.45 5.17
CA THR A 210 -35.05 -7.40 5.75
C THR A 210 -35.64 -8.13 6.95
N SER A 211 -35.06 -9.27 7.32
CA SER A 211 -35.52 -10.01 8.50
C SER A 211 -35.27 -9.22 9.79
N LEU A 212 -36.26 -9.13 10.68
CA LEU A 212 -36.17 -8.45 11.98
C LEU A 212 -34.88 -8.81 12.75
N ARG A 213 -34.62 -10.11 12.92
CA ARG A 213 -33.44 -10.62 13.64
C ARG A 213 -32.11 -10.23 12.97
N GLY A 214 -32.06 -10.21 11.64
CA GLY A 214 -30.86 -9.83 10.89
C GLY A 214 -30.57 -8.34 11.04
N THR A 215 -31.62 -7.52 10.90
CA THR A 215 -31.56 -6.06 11.07
C THR A 215 -31.13 -5.70 12.49
N GLU A 216 -31.73 -6.31 13.51
CA GLU A 216 -31.38 -6.07 14.91
C GLU A 216 -29.88 -6.29 15.16
N ARG A 217 -29.36 -7.44 14.74
CA ARG A 217 -27.95 -7.79 14.93
C ARG A 217 -27.02 -6.85 14.17
N LEU A 218 -27.42 -6.39 13.00
CA LEU A 218 -26.63 -5.46 12.20
C LEU A 218 -26.62 -4.06 12.84
N LEU A 219 -27.77 -3.56 13.30
CA LEU A 219 -27.88 -2.29 14.00
C LEU A 219 -27.12 -2.31 15.33
N ASP A 220 -27.23 -3.39 16.10
CA ASP A 220 -26.45 -3.61 17.32
C ASP A 220 -24.94 -3.63 17.05
N ALA A 221 -24.51 -4.31 15.98
CA ALA A 221 -23.11 -4.32 15.59
C ALA A 221 -22.65 -2.92 15.20
N CYS A 222 -23.43 -2.17 14.41
CA CYS A 222 -23.12 -0.79 14.04
C CYS A 222 -23.04 0.12 15.27
N ALA A 223 -23.94 -0.04 16.23
CA ALA A 223 -23.89 0.70 17.50
C ALA A 223 -22.65 0.36 18.32
N SER A 224 -22.28 -0.92 18.40
CA SER A 224 -21.06 -1.35 19.10
C SER A 224 -19.76 -0.85 18.45
N LEU A 225 -19.80 -0.58 17.14
CA LEU A 225 -18.69 0.01 16.38
C LEU A 225 -18.69 1.54 16.40
N GLY A 226 -19.64 2.17 17.11
CA GLY A 226 -19.77 3.64 17.19
C GLY A 226 -20.32 4.29 15.91
N LEU A 227 -20.87 3.51 14.98
CA LEU A 227 -21.49 4.03 13.75
C LEU A 227 -22.90 4.54 14.01
N LEU A 228 -23.59 3.96 14.99
CA LEU A 228 -24.94 4.34 15.42
C LEU A 228 -24.96 4.60 16.93
N GLU A 229 -25.90 5.41 17.37
CA GLU A 229 -26.30 5.51 18.76
C GLU A 229 -27.52 4.63 19.00
N LYS A 230 -27.54 3.91 20.13
CA LYS A 230 -28.68 3.11 20.58
C LYS A 230 -29.22 3.65 21.88
N ASN A 231 -30.52 3.95 21.92
CA ASN A 231 -31.24 4.37 23.11
C ASN A 231 -32.57 3.61 23.26
N ASN A 232 -33.36 3.94 24.28
CA ASN A 232 -34.65 3.28 24.54
C ASN A 232 -35.69 3.47 23.42
N GLN A 233 -35.51 4.45 22.55
CA GLN A 233 -36.41 4.77 21.44
C GLN A 233 -35.98 4.11 20.11
N GLY A 234 -34.75 3.58 20.04
CA GLY A 234 -34.23 2.92 18.85
C GLY A 234 -32.80 3.31 18.52
N TYR A 235 -32.49 3.34 17.22
CA TYR A 235 -31.17 3.63 16.67
C TYR A 235 -31.18 4.93 15.88
N SER A 236 -30.11 5.71 15.98
CA SER A 236 -29.87 6.91 15.18
C SER A 236 -28.43 6.95 14.69
N ASN A 237 -28.15 7.75 13.66
CA ASN A 237 -26.76 7.98 13.24
C ASN A 237 -25.96 8.65 14.36
N ALA A 238 -24.72 8.18 14.58
CA ALA A 238 -23.77 8.87 15.43
C ALA A 238 -23.32 10.22 14.81
N GLU A 239 -22.69 11.08 15.61
CA GLU A 239 -22.32 12.45 15.24
C GLU A 239 -21.66 12.59 13.86
N LEU A 240 -20.61 11.80 13.58
CA LEU A 240 -19.87 11.86 12.31
C LEU A 240 -20.44 10.97 11.20
N THR A 241 -21.38 10.08 11.53
CA THR A 241 -21.96 9.13 10.55
C THR A 241 -22.74 9.87 9.46
N ASN A 242 -23.46 10.93 9.83
CA ASN A 242 -24.17 11.76 8.85
C ASN A 242 -23.22 12.43 7.85
N LEU A 243 -22.02 12.80 8.29
CA LEU A 243 -21.03 13.48 7.47
C LEU A 243 -20.28 12.49 6.54
N CYS A 244 -19.94 11.30 7.04
CA CYS A 244 -19.00 10.41 6.36
C CYS A 244 -19.65 9.19 5.69
N LEU A 245 -20.86 8.75 6.09
CA LEU A 245 -21.40 7.45 5.66
C LEU A 245 -22.74 7.53 4.91
N VAL A 246 -23.48 8.62 5.06
CA VAL A 246 -24.69 8.89 4.28
C VAL A 246 -24.28 9.24 2.84
N SER A 247 -24.93 8.64 1.85
CA SER A 247 -24.45 8.62 0.47
C SER A 247 -24.48 9.95 -0.28
N ASP A 248 -25.27 10.92 0.17
CA ASP A 248 -25.37 12.25 -0.44
C ASP A 248 -24.58 13.33 0.32
N SER A 249 -23.83 12.96 1.36
CA SER A 249 -23.01 13.89 2.14
C SER A 249 -21.76 14.33 1.37
N GLU A 250 -21.29 15.55 1.63
CA GLU A 250 -20.11 16.15 0.97
C GLU A 250 -18.83 15.30 1.13
N TYR A 251 -18.62 14.76 2.33
CA TYR A 251 -17.47 13.91 2.68
C TYR A 251 -17.84 12.42 2.73
N SER A 252 -18.89 12.02 2.01
CA SER A 252 -19.36 10.64 2.03
C SER A 252 -18.33 9.66 1.47
N LEU A 253 -17.92 8.69 2.28
CA LEU A 253 -17.12 7.52 1.89
C LEU A 253 -17.98 6.36 1.39
N HIS A 254 -19.28 6.58 1.18
CA HIS A 254 -20.23 5.52 0.82
C HIS A 254 -19.81 4.75 -0.44
N ASP A 255 -19.46 5.47 -1.51
CA ASP A 255 -19.06 4.84 -2.78
C ASP A 255 -17.73 4.11 -2.65
N TYR A 256 -16.78 4.64 -1.86
CA TYR A 256 -15.54 3.94 -1.54
C TYR A 256 -15.77 2.65 -0.75
N ILE A 257 -16.68 2.68 0.23
CA ILE A 257 -17.06 1.50 1.00
C ILE A 257 -17.68 0.42 0.11
N LEU A 258 -18.57 0.80 -0.83
CA LEU A 258 -19.13 -0.15 -1.79
C LEU A 258 -18.07 -0.71 -2.73
N HIS A 259 -17.13 0.12 -3.19
CA HIS A 259 -15.98 -0.34 -3.98
C HIS A 259 -15.13 -1.36 -3.20
N CYS A 260 -14.80 -1.07 -1.95
CA CYS A 260 -14.10 -2.01 -1.06
C CYS A 260 -14.86 -3.34 -0.90
N ASN A 261 -16.18 -3.28 -0.76
CA ASN A 261 -17.02 -4.47 -0.59
C ASN A 261 -17.09 -5.35 -1.84
N ASP A 262 -17.28 -4.73 -3.00
CA ASP A 262 -17.60 -5.44 -4.23
C ASP A 262 -16.33 -5.80 -5.05
N HIS A 263 -15.23 -5.03 -4.91
CA HIS A 263 -14.01 -5.20 -5.74
C HIS A 263 -12.78 -5.59 -4.93
N LEU A 264 -12.46 -4.86 -3.85
CA LEU A 264 -11.24 -5.16 -3.06
C LEU A 264 -11.42 -6.43 -2.23
N TRP A 265 -12.59 -6.63 -1.62
CA TRP A 265 -12.82 -7.79 -0.76
C TRP A 265 -12.56 -9.14 -1.47
N PRO A 266 -13.07 -9.39 -2.69
CA PRO A 266 -12.71 -10.59 -3.46
C PRO A 266 -11.19 -10.75 -3.68
N LEU A 267 -10.47 -9.69 -3.99
CA LEU A 267 -9.01 -9.75 -4.16
C LEU A 267 -8.32 -10.20 -2.86
N PHE A 268 -8.72 -9.63 -1.73
CA PHE A 268 -8.19 -10.00 -0.42
C PHE A 268 -8.58 -11.42 0.01
N THR A 269 -9.70 -11.98 -0.48
CA THR A 269 -10.01 -13.40 -0.27
C THR A 269 -9.03 -14.34 -0.98
N HIS A 270 -8.32 -13.85 -2.00
CA HIS A 270 -7.29 -14.59 -2.74
C HIS A 270 -5.86 -14.16 -2.41
N LEU A 271 -5.65 -13.39 -1.32
CA LEU A 271 -4.33 -12.86 -0.95
C LEU A 271 -3.27 -13.95 -0.78
N GLU A 272 -3.63 -15.13 -0.28
CA GLU A 272 -2.69 -16.26 -0.15
C GLU A 272 -2.11 -16.69 -1.51
N LEU A 273 -2.94 -16.73 -2.55
CA LEU A 273 -2.50 -17.04 -3.91
C LEU A 273 -1.64 -15.91 -4.47
N ALA A 274 -2.05 -14.65 -4.26
CA ALA A 274 -1.28 -13.47 -4.66
C ALA A 274 0.16 -13.51 -4.13
N VAL A 275 0.32 -13.87 -2.85
CA VAL A 275 1.63 -13.97 -2.20
C VAL A 275 2.45 -15.14 -2.76
N LYS A 276 1.81 -16.28 -3.06
CA LYS A 276 2.49 -17.46 -3.62
C LYS A 276 2.96 -17.24 -5.05
N GLU A 277 2.14 -16.56 -5.85
CA GLU A 277 2.36 -16.41 -7.29
C GLU A 277 3.08 -15.10 -7.65
N GLY A 278 3.07 -14.11 -6.76
CA GLY A 278 3.63 -12.78 -7.01
C GLY A 278 2.84 -11.97 -8.05
N THR A 279 1.57 -12.32 -8.28
CA THR A 279 0.72 -11.73 -9.32
C THR A 279 -0.61 -11.23 -8.76
N SER A 280 -1.21 -10.25 -9.45
CA SER A 280 -2.54 -9.75 -9.14
C SER A 280 -3.60 -10.84 -9.36
N GLN A 281 -4.56 -10.94 -8.42
CA GLN A 281 -5.59 -12.00 -8.42
C GLN A 281 -6.91 -11.53 -9.05
N ILE A 282 -6.88 -10.43 -9.81
CA ILE A 282 -8.06 -9.90 -10.52
C ILE A 282 -8.72 -10.98 -11.38
N HIS A 283 -7.92 -11.84 -12.03
CA HIS A 283 -8.40 -12.93 -12.89
C HIS A 283 -9.16 -14.05 -12.17
N HIS A 284 -9.10 -14.11 -10.84
CA HIS A 284 -9.82 -15.09 -10.01
C HIS A 284 -11.14 -14.55 -9.48
N THR A 285 -11.47 -13.29 -9.74
CA THR A 285 -12.80 -12.77 -9.47
C THR A 285 -13.79 -13.24 -10.54
N PRO A 286 -15.08 -13.44 -10.22
CA PRO A 286 -16.07 -14.00 -11.17
C PRO A 286 -16.28 -13.18 -12.44
N GLU A 287 -15.73 -11.97 -12.52
CA GLU A 287 -15.82 -11.06 -13.65
C GLU A 287 -14.48 -10.99 -14.41
N LYS A 288 -14.27 -11.99 -15.28
CA LYS A 288 -13.36 -12.05 -16.44
C LYS A 288 -11.85 -12.34 -16.21
N LYS A 289 -11.33 -13.13 -17.16
CA LYS A 289 -9.92 -13.36 -17.48
C LYS A 289 -9.35 -12.14 -18.23
N VAL A 290 -8.09 -11.78 -17.94
CA VAL A 290 -7.00 -11.27 -18.84
C VAL A 290 -6.18 -10.08 -18.27
N ASN A 291 -4.89 -10.37 -18.09
CA ASN A 291 -3.58 -9.67 -18.15
C ASN A 291 -3.25 -8.19 -17.85
N ASP A 292 -4.11 -7.24 -17.46
CA ASP A 292 -3.55 -5.92 -17.08
C ASP A 292 -4.39 -5.10 -16.10
N LEU A 293 -3.75 -4.63 -15.02
CA LEU A 293 -4.36 -3.88 -13.91
C LEU A 293 -5.04 -2.57 -14.35
N PHE A 294 -4.61 -1.99 -15.48
CA PHE A 294 -5.14 -0.73 -16.02
C PHE A 294 -5.88 -0.88 -17.35
N GLN A 295 -5.68 -1.95 -18.13
CA GLN A 295 -6.52 -2.23 -19.31
C GLN A 295 -7.95 -2.63 -18.93
N ASP A 296 -8.17 -3.05 -17.69
CA ASP A 296 -9.50 -3.36 -17.14
C ASP A 296 -10.43 -2.13 -17.13
N PHE A 297 -9.87 -0.92 -17.01
CA PHE A 297 -10.63 0.33 -17.06
C PHE A 297 -11.33 0.53 -18.41
N HIS A 298 -10.70 0.11 -19.52
CA HIS A 298 -11.30 0.20 -20.85
C HIS A 298 -12.36 -0.88 -21.11
N CYS A 299 -12.28 -2.04 -20.45
CA CYS A 299 -13.14 -3.21 -20.67
C CYS A 299 -14.38 -3.30 -19.76
N GLN A 300 -14.47 -2.41 -18.77
CA GLN A 300 -15.58 -2.34 -17.81
C GLN A 300 -16.77 -1.53 -18.36
N SER A 301 -17.99 -1.83 -17.85
CA SER A 301 -19.17 -1.02 -18.18
C SER A 301 -18.98 0.41 -17.67
N VAL A 302 -19.58 1.38 -18.36
CA VAL A 302 -19.55 2.81 -17.97
C VAL A 302 -19.93 3.00 -16.50
N GLU A 303 -20.91 2.22 -16.02
CA GLU A 303 -21.38 2.27 -14.64
C GLU A 303 -20.33 1.85 -13.60
N VAL A 304 -19.49 0.86 -13.92
CA VAL A 304 -18.42 0.40 -13.02
C VAL A 304 -17.30 1.44 -12.96
N LYS A 305 -16.90 2.00 -14.11
CA LYS A 305 -15.90 3.09 -14.16
C LYS A 305 -16.36 4.30 -13.36
N GLN A 306 -17.61 4.72 -13.54
CA GLN A 306 -18.18 5.85 -12.80
C GLN A 306 -18.27 5.59 -11.29
N ARG A 307 -18.50 4.33 -10.87
CA ARG A 307 -18.45 3.97 -9.45
C ARG A 307 -17.03 4.02 -8.91
N PHE A 308 -16.03 3.56 -9.67
CA PHE A 308 -14.63 3.68 -9.27
C PHE A 308 -14.20 5.15 -9.15
N VAL A 309 -14.51 5.98 -10.14
CA VAL A 309 -14.17 7.41 -10.13
C VAL A 309 -14.78 8.10 -8.92
N ARG A 310 -16.06 7.83 -8.61
CA ARG A 310 -16.72 8.36 -7.39
C ARG A 310 -16.10 7.85 -6.10
N ALA A 311 -15.73 6.57 -6.05
CA ALA A 311 -15.04 5.99 -4.91
C ALA A 311 -13.69 6.69 -4.66
N MET A 312 -12.88 6.88 -5.70
CA MET A 312 -11.61 7.58 -5.59
C MET A 312 -11.78 9.05 -5.22
N ASP A 313 -12.72 9.76 -5.84
CA ASP A 313 -13.07 11.16 -5.51
C ASP A 313 -13.44 11.32 -4.03
N SER A 314 -14.25 10.40 -3.48
CA SER A 314 -14.63 10.46 -2.07
C SER A 314 -13.45 10.34 -1.10
N SER A 315 -12.50 9.45 -1.40
CA SER A 315 -11.28 9.31 -0.59
C SER A 315 -10.39 10.55 -0.72
N SER A 316 -10.19 11.04 -1.95
CA SER A 316 -9.35 12.21 -2.21
C SER A 316 -9.88 13.48 -1.54
N LYS A 317 -11.21 13.69 -1.45
CA LYS A 317 -11.78 14.83 -0.72
C LYS A 317 -11.41 14.88 0.76
N VAL A 318 -11.32 13.71 1.40
CA VAL A 318 -11.02 13.63 2.84
C VAL A 318 -9.56 14.00 3.11
N THR A 319 -8.65 13.64 2.19
CA THR A 319 -7.21 13.84 2.38
C THR A 319 -6.66 15.09 1.69
N ALA A 320 -7.38 15.67 0.72
CA ALA A 320 -6.92 16.78 -0.11
C ALA A 320 -6.45 17.98 0.73
N ARG A 321 -7.17 18.30 1.81
CA ARG A 321 -6.83 19.42 2.68
C ARG A 321 -5.52 19.23 3.40
N ASP A 322 -5.33 18.05 3.99
CA ASP A 322 -4.12 17.71 4.73
C ASP A 322 -2.92 17.68 3.78
N ILE A 323 -3.09 17.12 2.57
CA ILE A 323 -2.05 17.11 1.54
C ILE A 323 -1.69 18.54 1.12
N SER A 324 -2.68 19.39 0.86
CA SER A 324 -2.48 20.75 0.36
C SER A 324 -1.86 21.70 1.38
N THR A 325 -1.95 21.35 2.68
CA THR A 325 -1.41 22.17 3.79
C THR A 325 -0.20 21.54 4.47
N ALA A 326 0.22 20.33 4.07
CA ALA A 326 1.41 19.67 4.61
C ALA A 326 2.69 20.45 4.33
N PHE A 327 2.73 21.19 3.22
CA PHE A 327 3.85 22.04 2.81
C PHE A 327 3.35 23.42 2.37
N ASP A 328 4.20 24.44 2.51
CA ASP A 328 3.96 25.74 1.90
C ASP A 328 4.25 25.64 0.39
N LEU A 329 3.20 25.69 -0.41
CA LEU A 329 3.27 25.61 -1.87
C LEU A 329 3.11 26.99 -2.54
N SER A 330 3.13 28.09 -1.77
CA SER A 330 2.82 29.44 -2.26
C SER A 330 3.78 29.98 -3.33
N GLU A 331 5.02 29.46 -3.37
CA GLU A 331 6.00 29.80 -4.40
C GLU A 331 5.64 29.24 -5.79
N PHE A 332 4.85 28.17 -5.85
CA PHE A 332 4.47 27.52 -7.10
C PHE A 332 3.20 28.15 -7.68
N LYS A 333 3.33 28.77 -8.86
CA LYS A 333 2.20 29.42 -9.55
C LYS A 333 1.43 28.48 -10.49
N VAL A 334 2.03 27.37 -10.89
CA VAL A 334 1.42 26.36 -11.77
C VAL A 334 1.72 24.98 -11.20
N VAL A 335 0.68 24.16 -11.02
CA VAL A 335 0.76 22.78 -10.55
C VAL A 335 0.16 21.85 -11.58
N CYS A 336 0.76 20.68 -11.78
CA CYS A 336 0.22 19.61 -12.61
C CYS A 336 -0.13 18.42 -11.71
N ASP A 337 -1.42 18.09 -11.62
CA ASP A 337 -1.97 16.97 -10.87
C ASP A 337 -2.09 15.74 -11.80
N LEU A 338 -1.02 14.95 -11.85
CA LEU A 338 -0.92 13.74 -12.66
C LEU A 338 -1.72 12.59 -12.04
N GLY A 339 -2.75 12.12 -12.73
CA GLY A 339 -3.73 11.16 -12.18
C GLY A 339 -4.73 11.81 -11.21
N GLY A 340 -5.01 13.11 -11.40
CA GLY A 340 -5.84 13.90 -10.49
C GLY A 340 -7.34 13.56 -10.52
N CYS A 341 -7.78 12.69 -11.43
CA CYS A 341 -9.15 12.17 -11.50
C CYS A 341 -10.18 13.31 -11.58
N THR A 342 -11.09 13.42 -10.61
CA THR A 342 -12.11 14.47 -10.50
C THR A 342 -11.55 15.85 -10.10
N GLY A 343 -10.24 15.96 -9.84
CA GLY A 343 -9.57 17.19 -9.43
C GLY A 343 -9.82 17.58 -7.97
N ALA A 344 -10.18 16.65 -7.09
CA ALA A 344 -10.44 16.94 -5.68
C ALA A 344 -9.27 17.70 -5.01
N LEU A 345 -8.02 17.29 -5.27
CA LEU A 345 -6.82 17.98 -4.81
C LEU A 345 -6.66 19.36 -5.46
N ALA A 346 -6.86 19.45 -6.77
CA ALA A 346 -6.80 20.71 -7.51
C ALA A 346 -7.75 21.78 -6.96
N TYR A 347 -8.97 21.41 -6.60
CA TYR A 347 -9.93 22.35 -5.98
C TYR A 347 -9.44 22.86 -4.62
N ASP A 348 -8.88 21.99 -3.78
CA ASP A 348 -8.40 22.39 -2.46
C ASP A 348 -7.15 23.29 -2.56
N LEU A 349 -6.25 22.98 -3.49
CA LEU A 349 -5.08 23.80 -3.81
C LEU A 349 -5.46 25.23 -4.22
N VAL A 350 -6.42 25.40 -5.14
CA VAL A 350 -6.85 26.74 -5.59
C VAL A 350 -7.58 27.50 -4.48
N GLN A 351 -8.28 26.80 -3.57
CA GLN A 351 -8.88 27.46 -2.39
C GLN A 351 -7.83 27.97 -1.39
N ILE A 352 -6.72 27.25 -1.19
CA ILE A 352 -5.64 27.64 -0.27
C ILE A 352 -4.71 28.68 -0.91
N TYR A 353 -4.44 28.52 -2.20
CA TYR A 353 -3.51 29.34 -2.97
C TYR A 353 -4.25 30.00 -4.15
N PRO A 354 -4.96 31.13 -3.95
CA PRO A 354 -5.83 31.73 -4.97
C PRO A 354 -5.12 32.21 -6.24
N GLU A 355 -3.80 32.36 -6.22
CA GLU A 355 -3.00 32.73 -7.39
C GLU A 355 -2.42 31.52 -8.16
N MET A 356 -2.65 30.31 -7.66
CA MET A 356 -2.14 29.08 -8.24
C MET A 356 -3.07 28.60 -9.35
N LYS A 357 -2.48 28.15 -10.47
CA LYS A 357 -3.18 27.47 -11.55
C LYS A 357 -2.90 25.98 -11.47
N VAL A 358 -3.93 25.15 -11.62
CA VAL A 358 -3.79 23.69 -11.54
C VAL A 358 -4.24 23.04 -12.84
N ILE A 359 -3.39 22.18 -13.39
CA ILE A 359 -3.65 21.36 -14.57
C ILE A 359 -3.87 19.92 -14.08
N VAL A 360 -5.07 19.39 -14.22
CA VAL A 360 -5.38 18.00 -13.92
C VAL A 360 -5.17 17.17 -15.17
N LEU A 361 -4.29 16.17 -15.12
CA LEU A 361 -4.01 15.31 -16.26
C LEU A 361 -4.40 13.87 -15.92
N ASP A 362 -5.31 13.30 -16.69
CA ASP A 362 -5.80 11.93 -16.52
C ASP A 362 -6.13 11.29 -17.89
N LEU A 363 -6.57 10.04 -17.90
CA LEU A 363 -7.02 9.36 -19.10
C LEU A 363 -8.25 10.07 -19.70
N PRO A 364 -8.39 10.12 -21.04
CA PRO A 364 -9.50 10.84 -21.70
C PRO A 364 -10.90 10.42 -21.22
N GLU A 365 -11.08 9.14 -20.90
CA GLU A 365 -12.35 8.60 -20.41
C GLU A 365 -12.72 9.15 -19.04
N VAL A 366 -11.73 9.34 -18.16
CA VAL A 366 -11.93 9.89 -16.81
C VAL A 366 -12.29 11.37 -16.90
N ILE A 367 -11.57 12.14 -17.71
CA ILE A 367 -11.83 13.59 -17.91
C ILE A 367 -13.23 13.85 -18.51
N THR A 368 -13.67 13.00 -19.44
CA THR A 368 -15.00 13.13 -20.07
C THR A 368 -16.14 12.91 -19.07
N ASP A 369 -15.99 11.97 -18.13
CA ASP A 369 -16.99 11.75 -17.08
C ASP A 369 -17.04 12.93 -16.08
N VAL A 370 -15.90 13.55 -15.77
CA VAL A 370 -15.78 14.66 -14.81
C VAL A 370 -16.52 15.92 -15.27
N THR A 371 -16.43 16.27 -16.56
CA THR A 371 -17.10 17.45 -17.13
C THR A 371 -18.64 17.36 -17.05
N SER A 372 -19.21 16.15 -16.93
CA SER A 372 -20.65 15.96 -16.70
C SER A 372 -21.10 16.18 -15.25
N CYS A 373 -20.21 15.96 -14.27
CA CYS A 373 -20.49 16.14 -12.84
C CYS A 373 -20.17 17.55 -12.30
N GLN A 374 -19.46 18.39 -13.07
CA GLN A 374 -18.94 19.70 -12.64
C GLN A 374 -19.96 20.85 -12.55
N LEU A 375 -21.24 20.62 -12.88
CA LEU A 375 -22.28 21.68 -12.88
C LEU A 375 -22.56 22.31 -11.50
N SER A 376 -21.97 21.83 -10.41
CA SER A 376 -22.22 22.32 -9.04
C SER A 376 -21.06 23.08 -8.36
N ARG A 377 -19.83 23.09 -8.92
CA ARG A 377 -18.67 23.73 -8.27
C ARG A 377 -18.32 25.07 -8.90
N GLN A 378 -18.91 26.15 -8.39
CA GLN A 378 -18.59 27.53 -8.76
C GLN A 378 -17.26 27.95 -8.12
N ASN A 379 -16.16 27.93 -8.90
CA ASN A 379 -14.92 28.74 -8.79
C ASN A 379 -13.78 28.08 -9.60
N ALA A 380 -14.04 27.68 -10.86
CA ALA A 380 -13.15 26.84 -11.66
C ALA A 380 -12.29 27.60 -12.68
N CYS A 381 -12.08 28.92 -12.55
CA CYS A 381 -11.34 29.67 -13.57
C CYS A 381 -9.84 29.33 -13.64
N ASP A 382 -9.27 28.76 -12.57
CA ASP A 382 -7.83 28.46 -12.47
C ASP A 382 -7.51 26.96 -12.49
N ILE A 383 -8.50 26.11 -12.80
CA ILE A 383 -8.33 24.66 -12.98
C ILE A 383 -8.61 24.28 -14.43
N SER A 384 -7.67 23.60 -15.06
CA SER A 384 -7.83 23.02 -16.40
C SER A 384 -7.71 21.50 -16.35
N PHE A 385 -8.51 20.80 -17.15
CA PHE A 385 -8.46 19.36 -17.35
C PHE A 385 -7.99 19.04 -18.77
#